data_AF-A0A918A4B0-F1
#
_entry.id   AF-A0A918A4B0-F1
#
_cell.length_a   1.000
_cell.length_b   1.000
_cell.length_c   1.000
_cell.angle_alpha   90.00
_cell.angle_beta   90.00
_cell.angle_gamma   90.00
#
_symmetry.space_group_name_H-M   'P 1'
#
loop_
_entity.id
_entity.type
_entity.pdbx_description
1 polymer ?
#
loop_
_entity_poly.entity_id
_entity_poly.type
_entity_poly.pdbx_seq_one_letter_code
_entity_poly.pdbx_strand_id
1 'polypeptide(L)'
;MRGIGVLKAGTTSRSYVNGRTEITNILVVDVGTMNPRDALDKAVDSLRELEWTTIAENRPIRVLMKSGKFSDVHASIAPFDPIYHKTEPEILRALAGESGEREALVSLNVYEYR
;
A
#
# COMPACT_ATOMS: atom_id res chain seq x y z
N MET A 1 7.81 17.56 11.97
CA MET A 1 7.59 16.20 11.44
C MET A 1 6.75 16.31 10.19
N ARG A 2 7.33 16.12 8.99
CA ARG A 2 6.54 15.89 7.78
C ARG A 2 6.15 14.41 7.82
N GLY A 3 4.88 14.12 8.10
CA GLY A 3 4.39 12.76 8.30
C GLY A 3 4.65 11.88 7.07
N ILE A 4 4.88 10.59 7.31
CA ILE A 4 4.96 9.54 6.29
C ILE A 4 3.57 9.39 5.68
N GLY A 5 3.30 10.21 4.66
CA GLY A 5 2.01 10.29 4.00
C GLY A 5 0.81 10.59 4.92
N VAL A 6 -0.36 10.78 4.32
CA VAL A 6 -1.64 10.90 5.01
C VAL A 6 -2.48 9.68 4.66
N LEU A 7 -2.88 8.90 5.67
CA LEU A 7 -3.80 7.78 5.47
C LEU A 7 -5.16 8.32 5.02
N LYS A 8 -5.60 7.95 3.82
CA LYS A 8 -6.88 8.37 3.25
C LYS A 8 -7.98 7.34 3.45
N ALA A 9 -7.62 6.06 3.35
CA ALA A 9 -8.52 4.95 3.59
C ALA A 9 -7.74 3.73 4.08
N GLY A 10 -8.39 2.86 4.84
CA GLY A 10 -7.78 1.61 5.28
C GLY A 10 -8.81 0.54 5.60
N THR A 11 -8.46 -0.71 5.37
CA THR A 11 -9.24 -1.88 5.77
C THR A 11 -8.32 -3.06 6.09
N THR A 12 -8.87 -4.08 6.72
CA THR A 12 -8.17 -5.33 6.98
C THR A 12 -8.99 -6.48 6.42
N SER A 13 -8.39 -7.28 5.53
CA SER A 13 -8.98 -8.52 5.04
C SER A 13 -8.29 -9.73 5.65
N ARG A 14 -9.02 -10.84 5.72
CA ARG A 14 -8.48 -12.14 6.16
C ARG A 14 -8.83 -13.18 5.11
N SER A 15 -7.84 -13.94 4.70
CA SER A 15 -7.99 -15.04 3.73
C SER A 15 -7.28 -16.29 4.27
N TYR A 16 -7.70 -17.46 3.80
CA TYR A 16 -7.04 -18.72 4.11
C TYR A 16 -6.30 -19.20 2.86
N VAL A 17 -4.97 -19.19 2.91
CA VAL A 17 -4.09 -19.48 1.77
C VAL A 17 -3.08 -20.52 2.20
N ASN A 18 -3.01 -21.64 1.47
CA ASN A 18 -2.03 -22.71 1.68
C ASN A 18 -1.95 -23.22 3.14
N GLY A 19 -3.10 -23.34 3.81
CA GLY A 19 -3.14 -23.83 5.19
C GLY A 19 -2.80 -22.80 6.27
N ARG A 20 -2.61 -21.53 5.90
CA ARG A 20 -2.30 -20.42 6.81
C ARG A 20 -3.35 -19.32 6.69
N THR A 21 -3.52 -18.57 7.78
CA THR A 21 -4.35 -17.36 7.75
C THR A 21 -3.47 -16.21 7.30
N GLU A 22 -3.82 -15.61 6.15
CA GLU A 22 -3.21 -14.37 5.69
C GLU A 22 -4.08 -13.21 6.15
N ILE A 23 -3.48 -12.31 6.92
CA ILE A 23 -4.08 -11.04 7.31
C ILE A 23 -3.47 -9.98 6.39
N THR A 24 -4.31 -9.29 5.62
CA THR A 24 -3.87 -8.21 4.74
C THR A 24 -4.41 -6.89 5.27
N ASN A 25 -3.52 -5.98 5.66
CA ASN A 25 -3.88 -4.59 5.93
C ASN A 25 -3.71 -3.80 4.64
N ILE A 26 -4.81 -3.27 4.12
CA ILE A 26 -4.85 -2.48 2.89
C ILE A 26 -4.95 -1.03 3.29
N LEU A 27 -3.95 -0.23 2.95
CA LEU A 27 -3.84 1.19 3.30
C LEU A 27 -3.72 2.00 2.00
N VAL A 28 -4.59 2.99 1.82
CA VAL A 28 -4.46 3.98 0.74
C VAL A 28 -3.89 5.26 1.35
N VAL A 29 -2.71 5.64 0.88
CA VAL A 29 -1.92 6.71 1.46
C VAL A 29 -1.64 7.77 0.40
N ASP A 30 -1.86 9.03 0.78
CA ASP A 30 -1.37 10.19 0.05
C ASP A 30 0.08 10.46 0.47
N VAL A 31 1.04 10.28 -0.43
CA VAL A 31 2.46 10.52 -0.11
C VAL A 31 2.89 11.96 -0.33
N GLY A 32 1.97 12.89 -0.65
CA GLY A 32 2.23 14.31 -0.82
C GLY A 32 3.08 14.61 -2.05
N THR A 33 2.75 14.01 -3.18
CA THR A 33 3.31 14.32 -4.50
C THR A 33 2.18 14.69 -5.46
N MET A 34 2.46 15.54 -6.44
CA MET A 34 1.49 15.84 -7.51
C MET A 34 1.67 14.90 -8.71
N ASN A 35 2.76 14.12 -8.75
CA ASN A 35 3.08 13.23 -9.86
C ASN A 35 2.84 11.76 -9.47
N PRO A 36 1.90 11.07 -10.15
CA PRO A 36 1.59 9.65 -9.93
C PRO A 36 2.81 8.73 -10.00
N ARG A 37 3.76 9.02 -10.90
CA ARG A 37 4.98 8.20 -11.06
C ARG A 37 5.90 8.30 -9.85
N ASP A 38 5.97 9.49 -9.25
CA ASP A 38 6.83 9.76 -8.11
C ASP A 38 6.21 9.24 -6.80
N ALA A 39 4.90 8.93 -6.81
CA ALA A 39 4.18 8.48 -5.61
C ALA A 39 4.69 7.11 -5.15
N LEU A 40 4.83 6.16 -6.08
CA LEU A 40 5.37 4.84 -5.79
C LEU A 40 6.80 4.94 -5.23
N ASP A 41 7.66 5.74 -5.87
CA ASP A 41 9.05 5.89 -5.48
C ASP A 41 9.16 6.49 -4.08
N LYS A 42 8.38 7.53 -3.79
CA LYS A 42 8.35 8.15 -2.46
C LYS A 42 7.81 7.21 -1.38
N ALA A 43 6.81 6.40 -1.69
CA ALA A 43 6.30 5.38 -0.76
C ALA A 43 7.37 4.31 -0.46
N VAL A 44 8.07 3.85 -1.50
CA VAL A 44 9.17 2.87 -1.37
C VAL A 44 10.30 3.45 -0.52
N ASP A 45 10.73 4.68 -0.79
CA ASP A 45 11.81 5.32 -0.05
C ASP A 45 11.43 5.56 1.41
N SER A 46 10.18 5.97 1.68
CA SER A 46 9.66 6.09 3.05
C SER A 46 9.69 4.75 3.81
N LEU A 47 9.39 3.63 3.13
CA LEU A 47 9.47 2.31 3.75
C LEU A 47 10.91 1.84 3.93
N ARG A 48 11.83 2.22 3.04
CA ARG A 48 13.28 1.95 3.22
C ARG A 48 13.83 2.64 4.47
N GLU A 49 13.42 3.88 4.75
CA GLU A 49 13.75 4.58 6.00
C GLU A 49 13.24 3.83 7.25
N LEU A 50 12.18 3.02 7.09
CA LEU A 50 11.63 2.14 8.11
C LEU A 50 12.19 0.70 8.06
N GLU A 51 13.38 0.52 7.48
CA GLU A 51 14.11 -0.75 7.39
C GLU A 51 13.41 -1.82 6.53
N TRP A 52 12.57 -1.43 5.57
CA TRP A 52 12.04 -2.37 4.58
C TRP A 52 13.01 -2.57 3.43
N THR A 53 13.14 -3.81 2.96
CA THR A 53 14.02 -4.17 1.84
C THR A 53 13.19 -4.58 0.62
N THR A 54 13.51 -4.04 -0.55
CA THR A 54 12.90 -4.47 -1.82
C THR A 54 13.30 -5.92 -2.13
N ILE A 55 12.33 -6.78 -2.38
CA ILE A 55 12.56 -8.19 -2.74
C ILE A 55 12.16 -8.51 -4.19
N ALA A 56 11.29 -7.70 -4.79
CA ALA A 56 10.96 -7.75 -6.21
C ALA A 56 10.37 -6.41 -6.65
N GLU A 57 10.60 -6.02 -7.89
CA GLU A 57 10.07 -4.77 -8.45
C GLU A 57 9.63 -4.95 -9.91
N ASN A 58 8.53 -4.29 -10.25
CA ASN A 58 8.00 -4.19 -11.61
C ASN A 58 7.43 -2.79 -11.79
N ARG A 59 8.32 -1.79 -11.79
CA ARG A 59 7.93 -0.37 -11.93
C ARG A 59 7.42 -0.09 -13.37
N PRO A 60 6.43 0.80 -13.54
CA PRO A 60 5.78 1.64 -12.53
C PRO A 60 4.58 0.96 -11.83
N ILE A 61 4.39 -0.35 -12.02
CA ILE A 61 3.17 -1.05 -11.60
C ILE A 61 3.19 -1.39 -10.10
N ARG A 62 4.29 -1.98 -9.61
CA ARG A 62 4.35 -2.52 -8.25
C ARG A 62 5.77 -2.66 -7.73
N VAL A 63 5.94 -2.52 -6.42
CA VAL A 63 7.13 -2.95 -5.68
C VAL A 63 6.72 -3.85 -4.51
N LEU A 64 7.45 -4.96 -4.34
CA LEU A 64 7.33 -5.87 -3.20
C LEU A 64 8.50 -5.64 -2.25
N MET A 65 8.17 -5.47 -0.97
CA MET A 65 9.14 -5.24 0.09
C MET A 65 8.93 -6.21 1.25
N LYS A 66 10.00 -6.50 1.97
CA LYS A 66 10.00 -7.29 3.19
C LYS A 66 10.37 -6.40 4.38
N SER A 67 9.70 -6.57 5.51
CA SER A 67 10.05 -5.83 6.73
C SER A 67 11.40 -6.32 7.28
N GLY A 68 12.29 -5.39 7.64
CA GLY A 68 13.52 -5.72 8.36
C GLY A 68 13.28 -6.07 9.84
N LYS A 69 12.13 -5.67 10.40
CA LYS A 69 11.77 -5.91 11.80
C LYS A 69 11.00 -7.20 12.02
N PHE A 70 10.19 -7.62 11.05
CA PHE A 70 9.31 -8.78 11.16
C PHE A 70 9.54 -9.76 10.01
N SER A 71 10.00 -10.98 10.32
CA SER A 71 10.45 -11.98 9.34
C SER A 71 9.39 -12.44 8.33
N ASP A 72 8.12 -12.42 8.74
CA ASP A 72 6.99 -12.97 7.98
C ASP A 72 6.06 -11.90 7.43
N VAL A 73 6.48 -10.62 7.51
CA VAL A 73 5.69 -9.48 7.04
C VAL A 73 6.24 -8.96 5.72
N HIS A 74 5.34 -8.86 4.75
CA HIS A 74 5.63 -8.36 3.41
C HIS A 74 4.69 -7.22 3.06
N ALA A 75 5.13 -6.33 2.18
CA ALA A 75 4.34 -5.24 1.67
C ALA A 75 4.35 -5.25 0.14
N SER A 76 3.18 -5.01 -0.43
CA SER A 76 2.99 -4.69 -1.82
C SER A 76 2.61 -3.23 -1.94
N ILE A 77 3.35 -2.50 -2.76
CA ILE A 77 3.18 -1.08 -2.96
C ILE A 77 2.85 -0.88 -4.44
N ALA A 78 1.77 -0.21 -4.74
CA ALA A 78 1.35 0.10 -6.11
C ALA A 78 0.65 1.46 -6.16
N PRO A 79 0.68 2.18 -7.30
CA PRO A 79 -0.21 3.31 -7.51
C PRO A 79 -1.66 2.89 -7.24
N PHE A 80 -2.44 3.77 -6.62
CA PHE A 80 -3.84 3.48 -6.35
C PHE A 80 -4.63 3.39 -7.65
N ASP A 81 -5.31 2.26 -7.85
CA ASP A 81 -6.30 2.09 -8.92
C ASP A 81 -7.56 1.45 -8.31
N PRO A 82 -8.73 2.11 -8.42
CA PRO A 82 -10.00 1.56 -7.95
C PRO A 82 -10.31 0.15 -8.47
N ILE A 83 -9.77 -0.23 -9.64
CA ILE A 83 -10.00 -1.55 -10.23
C ILE A 83 -9.51 -2.69 -9.34
N TYR A 84 -8.45 -2.45 -8.55
CA TYR A 84 -7.86 -3.42 -7.63
C TYR A 84 -8.52 -3.45 -6.25
N HIS A 85 -9.46 -2.54 -5.98
CA HIS A 85 -10.15 -2.40 -4.69
C HIS A 85 -11.65 -2.71 -4.78
N LYS A 86 -12.07 -3.43 -5.82
CA LYS A 86 -13.49 -3.79 -6.04
C LYS A 86 -14.05 -4.68 -4.93
N THR A 87 -13.20 -5.44 -4.26
CA THR A 87 -13.57 -6.33 -3.14
C THR A 87 -13.60 -5.61 -1.79
N GLU A 88 -13.14 -4.36 -1.72
CA GLU A 88 -13.06 -3.54 -0.51
C GLU A 88 -13.91 -2.26 -0.68
N PRO A 89 -15.26 -2.38 -0.70
CA PRO A 89 -16.15 -1.24 -0.96
C PRO A 89 -16.00 -0.10 0.05
N GLU A 90 -15.53 -0.37 1.27
CA GLU A 90 -15.20 0.64 2.27
C GLU A 90 -14.06 1.58 1.83
N ILE A 91 -13.05 1.09 1.12
CA ILE A 91 -11.96 1.91 0.57
C ILE A 91 -12.56 2.86 -0.49
N LEU A 92 -13.35 2.31 -1.41
CA LEU A 92 -13.97 3.09 -2.47
C LEU A 92 -14.94 4.15 -1.93
N ARG A 93 -15.72 3.81 -0.88
CA ARG A 93 -16.62 4.76 -0.21
C ARG A 93 -15.86 5.87 0.51
N ALA A 94 -14.78 5.53 1.23
CA ALA A 94 -13.96 6.51 1.91
C ALA A 94 -13.35 7.54 0.94
N LEU A 95 -13.04 7.11 -0.28
CA LEU A 95 -12.44 7.96 -1.31
C LEU A 95 -13.46 8.64 -2.23
N ALA A 96 -14.76 8.35 -2.11
CA ALA A 96 -15.79 8.76 -3.05
C ALA A 96 -15.91 10.30 -3.24
N GLY A 97 -15.49 11.09 -2.25
CA GLY A 97 -15.47 12.56 -2.31
C GLY A 97 -14.13 13.19 -2.72
N GLU A 98 -13.05 12.40 -2.81
CA GLU A 98 -11.74 12.90 -3.23
C GLU A 98 -11.59 12.73 -4.75
N SER A 99 -12.06 13.70 -5.54
CA SER A 99 -12.06 13.63 -7.01
C SER A 99 -10.81 14.23 -7.68
N GLY A 100 -9.95 14.93 -6.94
CA GLY A 100 -8.87 15.74 -7.52
C GLY A 100 -7.52 15.05 -7.71
N GLU A 101 -7.15 14.09 -6.85
CA GLU A 101 -5.73 13.69 -6.73
C GLU A 101 -5.53 12.18 -6.53
N ARG A 102 -6.50 11.35 -6.92
CA ARG A 102 -6.42 9.88 -6.73
C ARG A 102 -5.19 9.25 -7.38
N GLU A 103 -4.69 9.84 -8.45
CA GLU A 103 -3.52 9.32 -9.18
C GLU A 103 -2.21 9.45 -8.38
N ALA A 104 -2.15 10.34 -7.37
CA ALA A 104 -1.00 10.47 -6.48
C ALA A 104 -1.08 9.59 -5.23
N LEU A 105 -2.19 8.86 -5.05
CA LEU A 105 -2.36 7.93 -3.94
C LEU A 105 -1.63 6.62 -4.23
N VAL A 106 -1.18 5.97 -3.15
CA VAL A 106 -0.51 4.67 -3.19
C VAL A 106 -1.32 3.68 -2.38
N SER A 107 -1.56 2.50 -2.95
CA SER A 107 -2.05 1.35 -2.19
C SER A 107 -0.87 0.59 -1.60
N LEU A 108 -0.91 0.42 -0.29
CA LEU A 108 0.02 -0.37 0.49
C LEU A 108 -0.73 -1.55 1.10
N ASN A 109 -0.46 -2.76 0.61
CA ASN A 109 -1.03 -3.99 1.13
C ASN A 109 0.04 -4.69 1.96
N VAL A 110 -0.15 -4.73 3.28
CA VAL A 110 0.77 -5.37 4.22
C VAL A 110 0.22 -6.74 4.61
N TYR A 111 0.97 -7.78 4.29
CA TYR A 111 0.62 -9.18 4.51
C TYR A 111 1.33 -9.72 5.75
N GLU A 112 0.57 -10.37 6.62
CA GLU A 112 1.05 -11.11 7.78
C GLU A 112 0.49 -12.54 7.70
N TYR A 113 1.36 -13.54 7.79
CA TYR A 113 0.97 -14.95 7.81
C TYR A 113 0.92 -15.47 9.26
N ARG A 114 -0.20 -16.07 9.65
CA ARG A 114 -0.40 -16.75 10.93
C ARG A 114 -0.77 -18.22 10.76
#